data_AF-A0A945JZ78-F1
#
_entry.id   AF-A0A945JZ78-F1
#
_cell.length_a   1.000
_cell.length_b   1.000
_cell.length_c   1.000
_cell.angle_alpha   90.00
_cell.angle_beta   90.00
_cell.angle_gamma   90.00
#
_symmetry.space_group_name_H-M   'P 1'
#
loop_
_entity.id
_entity.type
_entity.pdbx_description
1 polymer ?
#
loop_
_entity_poly.entity_id
_entity_poly.type
_entity_poly.pdbx_seq_one_letter_code
_entity_poly.pdbx_strand_id
1 'polypeptide(L)'
;MITGKTLARLRRLHLYMGVTIAPLILFFALSGAWQTFGFHKDAKDGSYIAPTVLSVVSDVHEHQRAGSNAHRSTAFAVVALLAALGLVATTAMGILMAFRFAPKPLIVWTLLAVGILLPAFLLWIGS
;
A
#
# COMPACT_ATOMS: atom_id res chain seq x y z
N MET A 1 24.77 16.08 18.11
CA MET A 1 23.85 15.60 19.17
C MET A 1 22.43 15.97 18.80
N ILE A 2 21.52 14.99 18.66
CA ILE A 2 20.08 15.27 18.45
C ILE A 2 19.49 15.65 19.81
N THR A 3 18.95 16.86 19.94
CA THR A 3 18.36 17.37 21.19
C THR A 3 17.03 16.69 21.48
N GLY A 4 16.64 16.56 22.76
CA GLY A 4 15.38 15.92 23.16
C GLY A 4 14.12 16.56 22.54
N LYS A 5 14.13 17.88 22.32
CA LYS A 5 13.05 18.61 21.62
C LYS A 5 12.90 18.17 20.16
N THR A 6 14.02 17.90 19.49
CA THR A 6 14.05 17.43 18.09
C THR A 6 13.47 16.02 17.98
N LEU A 7 13.85 15.11 18.89
CA LEU A 7 13.32 13.74 18.90
C LEU A 7 11.80 13.71 19.17
N ALA A 8 11.30 14.57 20.05
CA ALA A 8 9.87 14.70 20.31
C ALA A 8 9.08 15.21 19.08
N ARG A 9 9.66 16.15 18.30
CA ARG A 9 9.08 16.61 17.03
C ARG A 9 9.02 15.49 16.00
N LEU A 10 10.12 14.77 15.80
CA LEU A 10 10.18 13.68 14.83
C LEU A 10 9.14 12.60 15.12
N ARG A 11 8.96 12.24 16.39
CA ARG A 11 7.92 11.28 16.80
C ARG A 11 6.52 11.77 16.47
N ARG A 12 6.24 13.04 16.71
CA ARG A 12 4.93 13.66 16.41
C ARG A 12 4.66 13.74 14.91
N LEU A 13 5.68 14.11 14.13
CA LEU A 13 5.59 14.15 12.66
C LEU A 13 5.37 12.75 12.09
N HIS A 14 6.12 11.76 12.55
CA HIS A 14 5.93 10.36 12.16
C HIS A 14 4.51 9.87 12.46
N LEU A 15 3.97 10.22 13.63
CA LEU A 15 2.58 9.89 14.00
C LEU A 15 1.57 10.49 13.01
N TYR A 16 1.67 11.80 12.71
CA TYR A 16 0.70 12.47 11.85
C TYR A 16 0.82 12.05 10.38
N MET A 17 2.04 11.94 9.86
CA MET A 17 2.27 11.45 8.50
C MET A 17 1.82 9.99 8.37
N GLY A 18 2.16 9.16 9.35
CA GLY A 18 1.81 7.74 9.38
C GLY A 18 0.30 7.52 9.36
N VAL A 19 -0.46 8.19 10.23
CA VAL A 19 -1.93 8.06 10.28
C VAL A 19 -2.59 8.50 8.98
N THR A 20 -2.11 9.59 8.39
CA THR A 20 -2.71 10.13 7.16
C THR A 20 -2.51 9.18 5.97
N ILE A 21 -1.33 8.54 5.89
CA ILE A 21 -0.98 7.64 4.78
C ILE A 21 -1.46 6.20 5.03
N ALA A 22 -1.75 5.83 6.28
CA ALA A 22 -2.13 4.48 6.67
C ALA A 22 -3.30 3.88 5.86
N PRO A 23 -4.41 4.60 5.56
CA PRO A 23 -5.50 4.06 4.75
C PRO A 23 -5.04 3.64 3.35
N LEU A 24 -4.16 4.44 2.73
CA LEU A 24 -3.58 4.15 1.41
C LEU A 24 -2.65 2.94 1.44
N ILE A 25 -1.81 2.82 2.48
CA ILE A 25 -0.94 1.65 2.66
C ILE A 25 -1.77 0.37 2.85
N LEU A 26 -2.83 0.44 3.66
CA LEU A 26 -3.74 -0.70 3.85
C LEU A 26 -4.42 -1.09 2.54
N PHE A 27 -4.96 -0.11 1.80
CA PHE A 27 -5.56 -0.36 0.50
C PHE A 27 -4.57 -1.00 -0.47
N PHE A 28 -3.36 -0.44 -0.59
CA PHE A 28 -2.31 -0.96 -1.47
C PHE A 28 -1.87 -2.38 -1.09
N ALA A 29 -1.60 -2.64 0.19
CA ALA A 29 -1.16 -3.95 0.66
C ALA A 29 -2.22 -5.03 0.44
N LEU A 30 -3.48 -4.73 0.75
CA LEU A 30 -4.59 -5.68 0.61
C LEU A 30 -4.95 -5.93 -0.86
N SER A 31 -5.05 -4.87 -1.67
CA SER A 31 -5.32 -5.01 -3.12
C SER A 31 -4.17 -5.69 -3.86
N GLY A 32 -2.92 -5.36 -3.51
CA GLY A 32 -1.74 -6.03 -4.05
C GLY A 32 -1.71 -7.51 -3.68
N ALA A 33 -1.95 -7.86 -2.41
CA ALA A 33 -2.04 -9.24 -1.97
C ALA A 33 -3.14 -10.00 -2.73
N TRP A 34 -4.32 -9.41 -2.90
CA TRP A 34 -5.41 -9.98 -3.70
C TRP A 34 -4.99 -10.23 -5.17
N GLN A 35 -4.29 -9.26 -5.79
CA GLN A 35 -3.82 -9.38 -7.17
C GLN A 35 -2.76 -10.47 -7.36
N THR A 36 -1.94 -10.78 -6.34
CA THR A 36 -0.98 -11.91 -6.42
C THR A 36 -1.66 -13.27 -6.62
N PHE A 37 -2.95 -13.40 -6.29
CA PHE A 37 -3.74 -14.61 -6.54
C PHE A 37 -4.48 -14.60 -7.88
N GLY A 38 -4.49 -13.47 -8.60
CA GLY A 38 -5.11 -13.36 -9.92
C GLY A 38 -6.63 -13.31 -9.91
N PHE A 39 -7.27 -13.11 -8.75
CA PHE A 39 -8.73 -13.04 -8.58
C PHE A 39 -9.40 -11.79 -9.18
N HIS A 40 -8.67 -10.99 -9.94
CA HIS A 40 -9.12 -9.70 -10.49
C HIS A 40 -8.96 -9.61 -12.02
N LYS A 41 -8.66 -10.74 -12.69
CA LYS A 41 -8.45 -10.79 -14.14
C LYS A 41 -9.70 -11.27 -14.86
N ASP A 42 -10.36 -10.36 -15.55
CA ASP A 42 -11.21 -10.70 -16.70
C ASP A 42 -10.32 -10.98 -17.93
N ALA A 43 -10.83 -11.75 -18.90
CA ALA A 43 -10.10 -12.08 -20.12
C ALA A 43 -9.75 -10.80 -20.90
N LYS A 44 -8.45 -10.52 -21.09
CA LYS A 44 -7.98 -9.37 -21.88
C LYS A 44 -7.80 -9.79 -23.34
N ASP A 45 -8.62 -9.24 -24.24
CA ASP A 45 -8.49 -9.38 -25.69
C ASP A 45 -7.16 -8.76 -26.17
N GLY A 46 -6.20 -9.63 -26.52
CA GLY A 46 -4.77 -9.35 -26.68
C GLY A 46 -4.34 -8.45 -27.85
N SER A 47 -4.91 -7.26 -27.98
CA SER A 47 -4.60 -6.30 -29.07
C SER A 47 -3.36 -5.41 -28.83
N TYR A 48 -2.67 -5.54 -27.69
CA TYR A 48 -1.52 -4.69 -27.33
C TYR A 48 -0.18 -5.45 -27.42
N ILE A 49 0.76 -4.93 -28.22
CA ILE A 49 2.13 -5.45 -28.35
C ILE A 49 3.12 -4.48 -27.69
N ALA A 50 3.57 -4.82 -26.48
CA ALA A 50 4.57 -4.06 -25.75
C ALA A 50 6.01 -4.47 -26.14
N PRO A 51 7.00 -3.55 -26.09
CA PRO A 51 8.42 -3.89 -26.25
C PRO A 51 8.90 -4.89 -25.17
N THR A 52 9.77 -5.84 -25.56
CA THR A 52 10.18 -7.00 -24.74
C THR A 52 10.70 -6.66 -23.34
N VAL A 53 11.38 -5.53 -23.18
CA VAL A 53 11.90 -5.10 -21.87
C VAL A 53 10.77 -4.64 -20.94
N LEU A 54 9.81 -3.87 -21.48
CA LEU A 54 8.65 -3.43 -20.70
C LEU A 54 7.72 -4.60 -20.38
N SER A 55 7.54 -5.54 -21.30
CA SER A 55 6.70 -6.72 -21.05
C SER A 55 7.27 -7.61 -19.94
N VAL A 56 8.60 -7.81 -19.90
CA VAL A 56 9.24 -8.62 -18.84
C VAL A 56 9.17 -7.93 -17.47
N VAL A 57 9.41 -6.63 -17.40
CA VAL A 57 9.30 -5.87 -16.13
C VAL A 57 7.85 -5.84 -15.64
N SER A 58 6.90 -5.63 -16.55
CA SER A 58 5.46 -5.69 -16.26
C SER A 58 5.02 -7.09 -15.87
N ASP A 59 5.54 -8.16 -16.47
CA ASP A 59 5.23 -9.55 -16.11
C ASP A 59 5.73 -9.91 -14.71
N VAL A 60 6.91 -9.42 -14.31
CA VAL A 60 7.41 -9.62 -12.96
C VAL A 60 6.57 -8.85 -11.94
N HIS A 61 6.17 -7.61 -12.26
CA HIS A 61 5.46 -6.72 -11.35
C HIS A 61 3.94 -6.94 -11.26
N GLU A 62 3.27 -7.31 -12.36
CA GLU A 62 1.80 -7.53 -12.44
C GLU A 62 1.43 -9.02 -12.42
N HIS A 63 2.29 -9.89 -12.95
CA HIS A 63 1.97 -11.31 -13.11
C HIS A 63 2.78 -12.23 -12.19
N GLN A 64 3.80 -11.71 -11.50
CA GLN A 64 4.76 -12.50 -10.71
C GLN A 64 5.38 -13.64 -11.52
N ARG A 65 5.69 -13.37 -12.79
CA ARG A 65 6.25 -14.32 -13.75
C ARG A 65 7.58 -13.79 -14.28
N ALA A 66 8.60 -14.64 -14.29
CA ALA A 66 9.88 -14.32 -14.92
C ALA A 66 9.83 -14.72 -16.41
N GLY A 67 9.14 -13.91 -17.22
CA GLY A 67 9.00 -14.09 -18.67
C GLY A 67 7.63 -14.59 -19.13
N SER A 68 7.34 -14.35 -20.41
CA SER A 68 6.00 -14.50 -21.01
C SER A 68 5.42 -15.93 -21.00
N ASN A 69 6.26 -16.95 -20.77
CA ASN A 69 5.87 -18.37 -20.72
C ASN A 69 6.03 -19.01 -19.32
N ALA A 70 6.42 -18.22 -18.30
CA ALA A 70 6.60 -18.76 -16.95
C ALA A 70 5.26 -18.92 -16.22
N HIS A 71 5.07 -20.04 -15.53
CA HIS A 71 3.92 -20.19 -14.62
C HIS A 71 4.09 -19.26 -13.41
N ARG A 72 2.97 -18.77 -12.87
CA ARG A 72 2.95 -17.91 -11.68
C ARG A 72 3.67 -18.61 -10.53
N SER A 73 4.67 -17.96 -9.94
CA SER A 73 5.44 -18.55 -8.84
C SER A 73 4.63 -18.51 -7.54
N THR A 74 4.17 -19.67 -7.08
CA THR A 74 3.43 -19.80 -5.81
C THR A 74 4.30 -19.42 -4.61
N ALA A 75 5.60 -19.73 -4.65
CA ALA A 75 6.55 -19.35 -3.61
C ALA A 75 6.67 -17.82 -3.46
N PHE A 76 6.75 -17.10 -4.59
CA PHE A 76 6.82 -15.64 -4.57
C PHE A 76 5.48 -15.01 -4.13
N ALA A 77 4.35 -15.60 -4.52
CA ALA A 77 3.04 -15.17 -4.02
C ALA A 77 2.90 -15.34 -2.49
N VAL A 78 3.41 -16.44 -1.92
CA VAL A 78 3.42 -16.66 -0.46
C VAL A 78 4.29 -15.62 0.24
N VAL A 79 5.50 -15.35 -0.26
CA VAL A 79 6.38 -14.31 0.31
C VAL A 79 5.72 -12.93 0.25
N ALA A 80 5.09 -12.59 -0.88
CA ALA A 80 4.35 -11.34 -1.04
C ALA A 80 3.16 -11.24 -0.07
N LEU A 81 2.42 -12.33 0.15
CA LEU A 81 1.34 -12.37 1.13
C LEU A 81 1.86 -12.16 2.55
N LEU A 82 2.94 -12.82 2.94
CA LEU A 82 3.56 -12.64 4.27
C LEU A 82 4.04 -11.20 4.48
N ALA A 83 4.65 -10.59 3.46
CA ALA A 83 5.05 -9.19 3.48
C ALA A 83 3.84 -8.25 3.62
N ALA A 84 2.76 -8.51 2.89
CA ALA A 84 1.52 -7.74 2.99
C ALA A 84 0.88 -7.85 4.38
N LEU A 85 0.82 -9.06 4.97
CA LEU A 85 0.32 -9.27 6.32
C LEU A 85 1.18 -8.53 7.37
N GLY A 86 2.51 -8.57 7.23
CA GLY A 86 3.43 -7.81 8.08
C GLY A 86 3.22 -6.29 7.95
N LEU A 87 3.03 -5.79 6.73
CA LEU A 87 2.77 -4.37 6.47
C LEU A 87 1.41 -3.93 7.03
N VAL A 88 0.37 -4.75 6.89
CA VAL A 88 -0.96 -4.50 7.47
C VAL A 88 -0.86 -4.48 9.00
N ALA A 89 -0.19 -5.45 9.61
CA ALA A 89 -0.03 -5.52 11.06
C ALA A 89 0.74 -4.32 11.62
N THR A 90 1.84 -3.92 10.98
CA THR A 90 2.63 -2.75 11.40
C THR A 90 1.85 -1.44 11.23
N THR A 91 1.10 -1.30 10.14
CA THR A 91 0.26 -0.12 9.88
C THR A 91 -0.88 -0.03 10.88
N ALA A 92 -1.55 -1.15 11.17
CA ALA A 92 -2.60 -1.23 12.19
C ALA A 92 -2.06 -0.87 13.57
N MET A 93 -0.90 -1.40 13.96
CA MET A 93 -0.24 -1.03 15.21
C MET A 93 0.10 0.46 15.26
N GLY A 94 0.56 1.05 14.15
CA GLY A 94 0.79 2.49 14.03
C GLY A 94 -0.47 3.33 14.26
N ILE A 95 -1.61 2.92 13.68
CA ILE A 95 -2.92 3.56 13.92
C ILE A 95 -3.34 3.43 15.39
N LEU A 96 -3.22 2.23 15.98
CA LEU A 96 -3.56 1.99 17.39
C LEU A 96 -2.70 2.86 18.33
N MET A 97 -1.39 2.96 18.06
CA MET A 97 -0.50 3.87 18.79
C MET A 97 -0.89 5.33 18.60
N ALA A 98 -1.38 5.73 17.43
CA ALA A 98 -1.87 7.08 17.22
C ALA A 98 -3.04 7.44 18.13
N PHE A 99 -4.03 6.56 18.27
CA PHE A 99 -5.12 6.79 19.22
C PHE A 99 -4.64 6.84 20.68
N ARG A 100 -3.60 6.07 21.02
CA ARG A 100 -3.04 6.01 22.38
C ARG A 100 -2.20 7.24 22.75
N PHE A 101 -1.41 7.77 21.80
CA PHE A 101 -0.40 8.81 22.06
C PHE A 101 -0.76 10.18 21.47
N ALA A 102 -1.81 10.29 20.65
CA ALA A 102 -2.27 11.59 20.18
C ALA A 102 -2.85 12.40 21.33
N PRO A 103 -2.56 13.72 21.40
CA PRO A 103 -3.09 14.59 22.44
C PRO A 103 -4.61 14.75 22.37
N LYS A 104 -5.21 14.55 21.19
CA LYS A 104 -6.67 14.58 20.97
C LYS A 104 -7.05 13.51 19.95
N PRO A 105 -7.95 12.55 20.27
CA PRO A 105 -8.33 11.48 19.35
C PRO A 105 -9.04 12.00 18.11
N LEU A 106 -9.71 13.16 18.19
CA LEU A 106 -10.32 13.83 17.05
C LEU A 106 -9.31 14.11 15.92
N ILE A 107 -8.05 14.43 16.25
CA ILE A 107 -6.99 14.66 15.25
C ILE A 107 -6.71 13.37 14.47
N VAL A 108 -6.73 12.21 15.13
CA VAL A 108 -6.50 10.93 14.47
C VAL A 108 -7.65 10.64 13.50
N TRP A 109 -8.90 10.85 13.92
CA TRP A 109 -10.07 10.70 13.06
C TRP A 109 -10.04 11.63 11.85
N THR A 110 -9.70 12.90 12.02
CA THR A 110 -9.64 13.84 10.88
C THR A 110 -8.52 13.47 9.92
N LEU A 111 -7.34 13.07 10.40
CA LEU A 111 -6.24 12.63 9.54
C LEU A 111 -6.56 11.34 8.78
N LEU A 112 -7.20 10.37 9.42
CA LEU A 112 -7.70 9.17 8.74
C LEU A 112 -8.73 9.52 7.67
N ALA A 113 -9.68 10.41 7.98
CA ALA A 113 -10.68 10.86 7.03
C ALA A 113 -10.03 11.56 5.83
N VAL A 114 -9.06 12.46 6.06
CA VAL A 114 -8.30 13.10 4.98
C VAL A 114 -7.59 12.06 4.11
N GLY A 115 -6.94 11.06 4.73
CA GLY A 115 -6.24 9.98 4.02
C GLY A 115 -7.15 9.15 3.11
N ILE A 116 -8.44 9.05 3.41
CA ILE A 116 -9.44 8.33 2.61
C ILE A 116 -10.08 9.26 1.58
N LEU A 117 -10.53 10.44 2.01
CA LEU A 117 -11.34 11.35 1.20
C LEU A 117 -10.52 12.06 0.12
N LEU A 118 -9.27 12.42 0.39
CA LEU A 118 -8.44 13.13 -0.59
C LEU A 118 -8.20 12.28 -1.86
N PRO A 119 -7.76 11.02 -1.77
CA PRO A 119 -7.67 10.15 -2.94
C PRO A 119 -9.01 9.93 -3.65
N ALA A 120 -10.08 9.68 -2.89
CA ALA A 120 -11.41 9.44 -3.46
C ALA A 120 -11.94 10.67 -4.23
N PHE A 121 -11.73 11.87 -3.68
CA PHE A 121 -12.10 13.13 -4.33
C PHE A 121 -11.29 13.39 -5.59
N LEU A 122 -9.98 13.11 -5.58
CA LEU A 122 -9.13 13.22 -6.76
C LEU A 122 -9.56 12.27 -7.87
N LEU A 123 -9.93 11.03 -7.53
CA LEU A 123 -10.48 10.08 -8.49
C LEU A 123 -11.81 10.55 -9.08
N TRP A 124 -12.69 11.14 -8.25
CA TRP A 124 -13.99 11.64 -8.68
C TRP A 124 -13.90 12.85 -9.63
N ILE A 125 -12.92 13.75 -9.45
CA ILE A 125 -12.71 14.87 -10.38
C ILE A 125 -12.13 14.38 -11.73
N GLY A 126 -11.35 13.30 -11.70
CA GLY A 126 -10.71 12.76 -12.90
C GLY A 126 -11.59 11.87 -13.77
N SER A 127 -12.80 11.51 -13.31
CA SER A 127 -13.79 10.68 -14.03
C SER A 127 -14.84 11.53 -14.74
#